data_AF-Q4W5E8-F1
#
_entry.id   AF-Q4W5E8-F1
#
_cell.length_a   1.000
_cell.length_b   1.000
_cell.length_c   1.000
_cell.angle_alpha   90.00
_cell.angle_beta   90.00
_cell.angle_gamma   90.00
#
_symmetry.space_group_name_H-M   'P 1'
#
loop_
_entity.id
_entity.type
_entity.pdbx_description
1 polymer ?
#
loop_
_entity_poly.entity_id
_entity_poly.type
_entity_poly.pdbx_seq_one_letter_code
_entity_poly.pdbx_strand_id
1 'polypeptide(L)' 'STLRSVSTGSSRPSKICLVCGDEASGCHYGVVTCGSCKVFFKRAVE' A
#
# COMPACT_ATOMS: atom_id res chain seq x y z
N SER A 1 -5.86 -4.88 20.15
CA SER A 1 -4.78 -4.29 19.33
C SER A 1 -4.98 -4.84 17.93
N THR A 2 -5.66 -4.17 17.00
CA THR A 2 -5.37 -2.86 16.41
C THR A 2 -6.68 -2.28 15.84
N LEU A 3 -7.10 -1.11 16.33
CA LEU A 3 -8.15 -0.33 15.67
C LEU A 3 -7.54 0.29 14.41
N ARG A 4 -7.94 -0.20 13.24
CA ARG A 4 -7.59 0.42 11.96
C ARG A 4 -8.27 1.78 11.92
N SER A 5 -7.48 2.84 12.13
CA SER A 5 -7.92 4.23 12.01
C SER A 5 -8.59 4.44 10.66
N VAL A 6 -9.93 4.57 10.65
CA VAL A 6 -10.67 5.04 9.49
C VAL A 6 -10.42 6.54 9.42
N SER A 7 -9.37 6.93 8.73
CA SER A 7 -9.06 8.31 8.39
C SER A 7 -10.14 8.83 7.44
N THR A 8 -11.22 9.39 7.99
CA THR A 8 -12.17 10.23 7.26
C THR A 8 -11.45 11.52 6.86
N GLY A 9 -10.87 11.57 5.67
CA GLY A 9 -10.17 12.78 5.22
C GLY A 9 -9.73 12.73 3.77
N SER A 10 -10.43 13.50 2.94
CA SER A 10 -10.17 13.81 1.52
C SER A 10 -10.82 12.85 0.52
N SER A 11 -11.77 13.41 -0.23
CA SER A 11 -12.41 12.89 -1.45
C SER A 11 -11.42 12.76 -2.62
N ARG A 12 -10.25 12.17 -2.37
CA ARG A 12 -9.34 11.68 -3.42
C ARG A 12 -9.45 10.16 -3.40
N PRO A 13 -9.63 9.50 -4.55
CA PRO A 13 -9.64 8.04 -4.58
C PRO A 13 -8.30 7.54 -4.03
N SER A 14 -8.31 7.00 -2.80
CA SER A 14 -7.14 6.37 -2.20
C SER A 14 -6.68 5.24 -3.11
N LYS A 15 -5.40 5.27 -3.50
CA LYS A 15 -4.82 4.20 -4.31
C LYS A 15 -4.79 2.94 -3.44
N ILE A 16 -5.19 1.80 -4.01
CA ILE A 16 -5.24 0.51 -3.32
C ILE A 16 -4.09 -0.36 -3.81
N CYS A 17 -3.43 -1.06 -2.88
CA CYS A 17 -2.35 -1.98 -3.18
C CYS A 17 -2.91 -3.17 -3.95
N LEU A 18 -2.43 -3.39 -5.18
CA LEU A 18 -2.92 -4.48 -6.04
C LEU A 18 -2.41 -5.87 -5.62
N VAL A 19 -1.62 -5.94 -4.55
CA VAL A 19 -1.01 -7.18 -4.05
C VAL A 19 -1.76 -7.69 -2.81
N CYS A 20 -2.07 -6.82 -1.85
CA CYS A 20 -2.73 -7.20 -0.58
C CYS A 20 -4.06 -6.48 -0.30
N GLY A 21 -4.41 -5.43 -1.05
CA GLY A 21 -5.65 -4.67 -0.84
C GLY A 21 -5.59 -3.56 0.21
N ASP A 22 -4.45 -3.34 0.87
CA ASP A 22 -4.25 -2.20 1.79
C ASP A 22 -4.11 -0.86 1.07
N GLU A 23 -4.07 0.23 1.83
CA GLU A 23 -3.78 1.57 1.30
C GLU A 23 -2.39 1.58 0.63
N ALA A 24 -2.38 1.92 -0.66
CA ALA A 24 -1.14 2.06 -1.41
C ALA A 24 -0.49 3.41 -1.11
N SER A 25 0.82 3.37 -0.93
CA SER A 25 1.63 4.58 -0.80
C SER A 25 2.01 5.16 -2.18
N GLY A 26 1.99 4.34 -3.23
CA GLY A 26 2.31 4.77 -4.59
C GLY A 26 2.58 3.61 -5.54
N CYS A 27 3.23 3.94 -6.66
CA CYS A 27 3.71 2.94 -7.63
C CYS A 27 5.16 2.59 -7.30
N HIS A 28 5.42 1.32 -7.01
CA HIS A 28 6.77 0.79 -6.77
C HIS A 28 7.02 -0.34 -7.77
N TYR A 29 8.16 -0.33 -8.44
CA TYR A 29 8.51 -1.31 -9.47
C TYR A 29 7.46 -1.43 -10.61
N GLY A 30 6.77 -0.33 -10.94
CA GLY A 30 5.76 -0.29 -12.00
C GLY A 30 4.35 -0.72 -11.59
N VAL A 31 4.12 -1.14 -10.33
CA VAL A 31 2.81 -1.59 -9.83
C VAL A 31 2.40 -0.77 -8.61
N VAL A 32 1.11 -0.47 -8.46
CA VAL A 32 0.56 0.22 -7.27
C VAL A 32 0.64 -0.72 -6.07
N THR A 33 1.46 -0.37 -5.06
CA THR A 33 1.68 -1.21 -3.88
C THR A 33 1.75 -0.40 -2.58
N CYS A 34 1.51 -1.06 -1.45
CA CYS A 34 1.69 -0.49 -0.11
C CYS A 34 3.16 -0.54 0.35
N GLY A 35 3.48 0.17 1.43
CA GLY A 35 4.85 0.21 1.98
C GLY A 35 5.40 -1.17 2.36
N SER A 36 4.54 -2.06 2.88
CA SER A 36 4.93 -3.43 3.27
C SER A 36 5.25 -4.31 2.06
N CYS A 37 4.39 -4.32 1.04
CA CYS A 37 4.63 -5.08 -0.19
C CYS A 37 5.89 -4.58 -0.92
N LYS A 38 6.16 -3.26 -0.93
CA LYS A 38 7.41 -2.71 -1.47
C LYS A 38 8.66 -3.38 -0.86
N VAL A 39 8.73 -3.48 0.47
CA VAL A 39 9.89 -4.05 1.18
C VAL A 39 9.98 -5.55 0.96
N PHE A 40 8.83 -6.24 0.90
CA PHE A 40 8.76 -7.66 0.59
C PHE A 40 9.38 -7.97 -0.78
N PHE A 41 8.96 -7.26 -1.83
CA PHE A 41 9.53 -7.44 -3.17
C PHE A 41 11.01 -7.08 -3.24
N LYS A 42 11.45 -6.02 -2.55
CA LYS A 42 12.87 -5.65 -2.52
C LYS A 42 13.76 -6.80 -2.02
N ARG A 43 13.37 -7.45 -0.92
CA ARG A 43 14.12 -8.59 -0.33
C ARG A 43 14.06 -9.87 -1.16
N ALA A 44 13.02 -10.04 -1.98
CA ALA A 44 12.86 -11.23 -2.82
C ALA A 44 13.68 -11.17 -4.12
N VAL A 45 14.18 -9.98 -4.49
CA VAL A 45 15.02 -9.74 -5.67
C VAL A 45 16.52 -9.73 -5.30
N GLU A 46 16.83 -9.78 -4.00
CA GLU A 46 18.18 -10.01 -3.45
C GLU A 46 18.51 -11.51 -3.37
#